data_AF-A0A150WPQ1-F1
#
_entry.id   AF-A0A150WPQ1-F1
#
_cell.length_a   1.000
_cell.length_b   1.000
_cell.length_c   1.000
_cell.angle_alpha   90.00
_cell.angle_beta   90.00
_cell.angle_gamma   90.00
#
_symmetry.space_group_name_H-M   'P 1'
#
loop_
_entity.id
_entity.type
_entity.pdbx_description
1 polymer ?
#
loop_
_entity_poly.entity_id
_entity_poly.type
_entity_poly.pdbx_seq_one_letter_code
_entity_poly.pdbx_strand_id
1 'polypeptide(L)'
;MSTLLNPTIEDIEQNPEVKSFIYQQIAEFEAFVTPQTIVAVVARDPKKLAIQYETEGRDFDLKELRKLYRIGIVLTEAGAKVEAEGVHEDIFEAIKLAKDNLLKELITIQDSVVSNQDRLIEINHYLQPPVLH
;
A
#
# COMPACT_ATOMS: atom_id res chain seq x y z
N MET A 1 -11.09 -26.61 -17.15
CA MET A 1 -10.79 -25.17 -16.99
C MET A 1 -9.62 -25.05 -16.02
N SER A 2 -8.40 -24.91 -16.53
CA SER A 2 -7.22 -24.72 -15.68
C SER A 2 -7.15 -23.24 -15.34
N THR A 3 -7.69 -22.86 -14.18
CA THR A 3 -7.31 -21.60 -13.55
C THR A 3 -5.82 -21.72 -13.28
N LEU A 4 -5.00 -21.03 -14.07
CA LEU A 4 -3.58 -20.84 -13.76
C LEU A 4 -3.53 -20.11 -12.41
N LEU A 5 -3.52 -20.88 -11.33
CA LEU A 5 -3.25 -20.37 -9.99
C LEU A 5 -1.90 -19.67 -10.08
N ASN A 6 -1.91 -18.36 -9.85
CA ASN A 6 -0.66 -17.63 -9.69
C ASN A 6 0.04 -18.31 -8.50
N PRO A 7 1.26 -18.86 -8.65
CA PRO A 7 1.93 -19.59 -7.57
C PRO A 7 2.07 -18.74 -6.30
N THR A 8 2.13 -17.42 -6.46
CA THR A 8 2.08 -16.46 -5.34
C THR A 8 0.81 -16.57 -4.48
N ILE A 9 -0.35 -16.85 -5.09
CA ILE A 9 -1.61 -17.02 -4.35
C ILE A 9 -1.55 -18.30 -3.52
N GLU A 10 -1.03 -19.39 -4.10
CA GLU A 10 -0.84 -20.64 -3.38
C GLU A 10 0.12 -20.44 -2.19
N ASP A 11 1.23 -19.72 -2.39
CA ASP A 11 2.17 -19.38 -1.32
C ASP A 11 1.48 -18.58 -0.20
N ILE A 12 0.64 -17.60 -0.52
CA ILE A 12 -0.08 -16.80 0.49
C ILE A 12 -1.13 -17.63 1.25
N GLU A 13 -1.88 -18.48 0.55
CA GLU A 13 -2.99 -19.22 1.15
C GLU A 13 -2.55 -20.47 1.92
N GLN A 14 -1.54 -21.17 1.40
CA GLN A 14 -1.16 -22.51 1.86
C GLN A 14 0.11 -22.50 2.72
N ASN A 15 0.94 -21.46 2.69
CA ASN A 15 2.11 -21.35 3.56
C ASN A 15 1.76 -20.61 4.88
N PRO A 16 1.72 -21.31 6.02
CA PRO A 16 1.39 -20.68 7.31
C PRO A 16 2.39 -19.59 7.71
N GLU A 17 3.67 -19.73 7.33
CA GLU A 17 4.71 -18.76 7.68
C GLU A 17 4.49 -17.43 6.95
N VAL A 18 4.20 -17.49 5.64
CA VAL A 18 3.85 -16.31 4.84
C VAL A 18 2.61 -15.63 5.41
N LYS A 19 1.59 -16.42 5.76
CA LYS A 19 0.35 -15.89 6.33
C LYS A 19 0.56 -15.22 7.69
N SER A 20 1.29 -15.86 8.59
CA SER A 20 1.67 -15.27 9.88
C SER A 20 2.49 -14.00 9.71
N PHE A 21 3.43 -13.99 8.77
CA PHE A 21 4.24 -12.82 8.45
C PHE A 21 3.37 -11.66 7.94
N ILE A 22 2.41 -11.93 7.04
CA ILE A 22 1.45 -10.92 6.57
C ILE A 22 0.69 -10.30 7.75
N TYR A 23 0.16 -11.10 8.67
CA TYR A 23 -0.54 -10.56 9.84
C TYR A 23 0.37 -9.70 10.72
N GLN A 24 1.63 -10.10 10.92
CA GLN A 24 2.61 -9.31 11.66
C GLN A 24 2.88 -7.97 10.99
N GLN A 25 3.02 -7.93 9.65
CA GLN A 25 3.25 -6.70 8.91
C GLN A 25 2.01 -5.78 8.93
N ILE A 26 0.80 -6.35 8.86
CA ILE A 26 -0.45 -5.57 8.88
C ILE A 26 -0.69 -4.89 10.23
N ALA A 27 -0.23 -5.48 11.33
CA ALA A 27 -0.36 -4.88 12.67
C ALA A 27 0.32 -3.50 12.76
N GLU A 28 1.33 -3.22 11.92
CA GLU A 28 1.97 -1.90 11.87
C GLU A 28 1.04 -0.80 11.32
N PHE A 29 -0.06 -1.16 10.65
CA PHE A 29 -1.05 -0.19 10.18
C PHE A 29 -2.06 0.21 11.26
N GLU A 30 -2.04 -0.38 12.46
CA GLU A 30 -3.05 -0.13 13.52
C GLU A 30 -3.26 1.36 13.83
N ALA A 31 -2.21 2.19 13.74
CA ALA A 31 -2.31 3.63 13.96
C ALA A 31 -3.06 4.40 12.85
N PHE A 32 -3.28 3.78 11.69
CA PHE A 32 -3.85 4.40 10.48
C PHE A 32 -5.19 3.80 10.07
N VAL A 33 -5.65 2.75 10.75
CA VAL A 33 -6.87 2.01 10.39
C VAL A 33 -7.89 2.07 11.52
N THR A 34 -9.16 1.94 11.15
CA THR A 34 -10.27 1.78 12.09
C THR A 34 -10.77 0.34 12.05
N PRO A 35 -11.62 -0.08 13.00
CA PRO A 35 -12.28 -1.39 12.92
C PRO A 35 -13.15 -1.59 11.66
N GLN A 36 -13.45 -0.53 10.93
CA GLN A 36 -14.22 -0.57 9.67
C GLN A 36 -13.32 -0.70 8.44
N THR A 37 -12.00 -0.49 8.57
CA THR A 37 -11.06 -0.61 7.46
C THR A 37 -10.94 -2.07 7.03
N ILE A 38 -11.15 -2.34 5.75
CA ILE A 38 -10.90 -3.65 5.14
C ILE A 38 -9.46 -3.66 4.64
N VAL A 39 -8.67 -4.62 5.13
CA VAL A 39 -7.30 -4.87 4.65
C VAL A 39 -7.30 -6.10 3.75
N ALA A 40 -6.80 -5.94 2.52
CA ALA A 40 -6.63 -7.03 1.57
C ALA A 40 -5.18 -7.11 1.09
N VAL A 41 -4.62 -8.32 1.10
CA VAL A 41 -3.32 -8.61 0.48
C VAL A 41 -3.57 -9.36 -0.82
N VAL A 42 -3.04 -8.83 -1.92
CA VAL A 42 -3.32 -9.33 -3.27
C VAL A 42 -2.02 -9.69 -3.98
N ALA A 43 -1.97 -10.90 -4.53
CA ALA A 43 -0.95 -11.28 -5.49
C ALA A 43 -1.29 -10.71 -6.87
N ARG A 44 -0.42 -9.87 -7.42
CA ARG A 44 -0.56 -9.31 -8.77
C ARG A 44 0.37 -10.04 -9.73
N ASP A 45 0.06 -10.02 -11.03
CA ASP A 45 0.93 -10.60 -12.06
C ASP A 45 2.12 -9.66 -12.32
N PRO A 46 3.37 -10.10 -12.07
CA PRO A 46 4.55 -9.29 -12.33
C PRO A 46 4.75 -8.96 -13.81
N LYS A 47 4.24 -9.78 -14.74
CA LYS A 47 4.35 -9.50 -16.18
C LYS A 47 3.69 -8.20 -16.58
N LYS A 48 2.70 -7.75 -15.81
CA LYS A 48 2.03 -6.46 -16.03
C LYS A 48 2.96 -5.27 -15.74
N LEU A 49 4.10 -5.47 -15.08
CA LEU A 49 5.15 -4.44 -14.92
C LEU A 49 5.85 -4.10 -16.24
N ALA A 50 5.84 -5.02 -17.22
CA ALA A 50 6.42 -4.78 -18.54
C ALA A 50 5.89 -3.47 -19.16
N ILE A 51 4.57 -3.27 -19.12
CA ILE A 51 3.92 -2.06 -19.67
C ILE A 51 4.39 -0.79 -18.94
N GLN A 52 4.54 -0.85 -17.60
CA GLN A 52 5.06 0.28 -16.83
C GLN A 52 6.52 0.57 -17.18
N TYR A 53 7.37 -0.45 -17.26
CA TYR A 53 8.78 -0.30 -17.60
C TYR A 53 8.99 0.21 -19.03
N GLU A 54 8.19 -0.25 -20.00
CA GLU A 54 8.17 0.30 -21.35
C GLU A 54 7.86 1.80 -21.34
N THR A 55 6.86 2.22 -20.55
CA THR A 55 6.45 3.63 -20.45
C THR A 55 7.52 4.49 -19.77
N GLU A 56 8.26 3.94 -18.82
CA GLU A 56 9.36 4.60 -18.12
C GLU A 56 10.70 4.54 -18.88
N GLY A 57 10.76 3.86 -20.03
CA GLY A 57 12.00 3.67 -20.79
C GLY A 57 13.03 2.79 -20.08
N ARG A 58 12.59 1.89 -19.19
CA ARG A 58 13.45 0.93 -18.50
C ARG A 58 13.55 -0.37 -19.29
N ASP A 59 14.75 -0.90 -19.42
CA ASP A 59 14.96 -2.24 -19.95
C ASP A 59 14.44 -3.30 -18.98
N PHE A 60 13.80 -4.34 -19.52
CA PHE A 60 13.31 -5.47 -18.73
C PHE A 60 13.36 -6.77 -19.53
N ASP A 61 13.50 -7.89 -18.81
CA ASP A 61 13.32 -9.23 -19.37
C ASP A 61 12.04 -9.85 -18.80
N LEU A 62 11.14 -10.27 -19.68
CA LEU A 62 9.92 -11.00 -19.33
C LEU A 62 10.19 -12.29 -18.56
N LYS A 63 11.35 -12.92 -18.73
CA LYS A 63 11.75 -14.12 -17.98
C LYS A 63 12.13 -13.77 -16.54
N GLU A 64 12.83 -12.66 -16.34
CA GLU A 64 13.20 -12.20 -14.99
C GLU A 64 11.96 -11.71 -14.24
N LEU A 65 11.06 -10.97 -14.91
CA LEU A 65 9.79 -10.56 -14.30
C LEU A 65 8.96 -11.74 -13.77
N ARG A 66 8.96 -12.89 -14.46
CA ARG A 66 8.21 -14.09 -14.03
C ARG A 66 8.70 -14.70 -12.71
N LYS A 67 9.93 -14.39 -12.29
CA LYS A 67 10.50 -14.90 -11.04
C LYS A 67 10.16 -14.00 -9.85
N LEU A 68 9.62 -12.81 -10.10
CA LEU A 68 9.32 -11.85 -9.06
C LEU A 68 7.97 -12.15 -8.41
N TYR A 69 7.88 -11.92 -7.11
CA TYR A 69 6.64 -11.70 -6.41
C TYR A 69 6.23 -10.24 -6.55
N ARG A 70 4.96 -10.00 -6.86
CA ARG A 70 4.35 -8.67 -6.87
C ARG A 70 3.17 -8.68 -5.92
N ILE A 71 3.35 -8.09 -4.76
CA ILE A 71 2.36 -8.07 -3.67
C ILE A 71 1.79 -6.68 -3.54
N GLY A 72 0.46 -6.57 -3.54
CA GLY A 72 -0.24 -5.34 -3.20
C GLY A 72 -0.91 -5.45 -1.84
N ILE A 73 -0.85 -4.39 -1.05
CA ILE A 73 -1.67 -4.23 0.16
C ILE A 73 -2.67 -3.12 -0.11
N VAL A 74 -3.94 -3.38 0.16
CA VAL A 74 -5.06 -2.49 -0.11
C VAL A 74 -5.81 -2.24 1.19
N LEU A 75 -5.97 -0.96 1.54
CA LEU A 75 -6.83 -0.49 2.61
C LEU A 75 -8.07 0.16 2.00
N THR A 76 -9.25 -0.22 2.47
CA THR A 76 -10.51 0.36 2.01
C THR A 76 -11.40 0.72 3.19
N GLU A 77 -11.89 1.95 3.23
CA GLU A 77 -12.78 2.44 4.27
C GLU A 77 -13.75 3.48 3.71
N ALA A 78 -15.05 3.29 3.96
CA ALA A 78 -16.12 4.22 3.54
C ALA A 78 -16.06 4.65 2.04
N GLY A 79 -15.55 3.78 1.17
CA GLY A 79 -15.38 4.05 -0.27
C GLY A 79 -14.06 4.72 -0.66
N ALA A 80 -13.27 5.18 0.31
CA ALA A 80 -11.88 5.58 0.09
C ALA A 80 -10.98 4.34 0.02
N LYS A 81 -9.95 4.41 -0.81
CA LYS A 81 -9.00 3.33 -1.04
C LYS A 81 -7.58 3.88 -1.10
N VAL A 82 -6.66 3.23 -0.38
CA VAL A 82 -5.22 3.46 -0.47
C VAL A 82 -4.57 2.11 -0.75
N GLU A 83 -3.64 2.06 -1.68
CA GLU A 83 -2.93 0.83 -2.02
C GLU A 83 -1.50 1.10 -2.41
N ALA A 84 -0.60 0.21 -2.00
CA ALA A 84 0.77 0.21 -2.48
C ALA A 84 1.22 -1.22 -2.79
N GLU A 85 2.30 -1.31 -3.56
CA GLU A 85 2.85 -2.58 -4.00
C GLU A 85 4.34 -2.71 -3.67
N GLY A 86 4.77 -3.95 -3.52
CA GLY A 86 6.16 -4.36 -3.41
C GLY A 86 6.48 -5.44 -4.43
N VAL A 87 7.67 -5.34 -5.03
CA VAL A 87 8.16 -6.28 -6.04
C VAL A 87 9.53 -6.79 -5.62
N HIS A 88 9.68 -8.10 -5.47
CA HIS A 88 10.95 -8.72 -5.10
C HIS A 88 11.00 -10.19 -5.53
N GLU A 89 12.19 -10.78 -5.63
CA GLU A 89 12.37 -12.23 -5.90
C GLU A 89 11.95 -13.12 -4.73
N ASP A 90 11.85 -12.54 -3.54
CA ASP A 90 11.46 -13.20 -2.30
C ASP A 90 10.13 -12.63 -1.81
N ILE A 91 9.21 -13.51 -1.42
CA ILE A 91 7.84 -13.12 -1.05
C ILE A 91 7.80 -12.29 0.24
N PHE A 92 8.66 -12.58 1.22
CA PHE A 92 8.70 -11.85 2.49
C PHE A 92 9.21 -10.43 2.28
N GLU A 93 10.27 -10.27 1.47
CA GLU A 93 10.76 -8.94 1.09
C GLU A 93 9.74 -8.18 0.23
N ALA A 94 9.03 -8.86 -0.70
CA ALA A 94 7.97 -8.22 -1.47
C ALA A 94 6.83 -7.71 -0.58
N ILE A 95 6.41 -8.48 0.44
CA ILE A 95 5.40 -8.06 1.43
C ILE A 95 5.91 -6.85 2.23
N LYS A 96 7.16 -6.89 2.69
CA LYS A 96 7.77 -5.80 3.45
C LYS A 96 7.85 -4.51 2.65
N LEU A 97 8.28 -4.59 1.38
CA LEU A 97 8.29 -3.45 0.47
C LEU A 97 6.89 -2.88 0.25
N ALA A 98 5.89 -3.74 0.06
CA ALA A 98 4.50 -3.30 -0.08
C ALA A 98 4.01 -2.55 1.16
N LYS A 99 4.35 -3.06 2.36
CA LYS A 99 4.04 -2.40 3.63
C LYS A 99 4.74 -1.06 3.77
N ASP A 100 6.05 -1.01 3.55
CA ASP A 100 6.84 0.21 3.69
C ASP A 100 6.37 1.31 2.71
N ASN A 101 5.98 0.92 1.49
CA ASN A 101 5.42 1.86 0.52
C ASN A 101 4.05 2.38 0.97
N LEU A 102 3.18 1.51 1.47
CA LEU A 102 1.87 1.90 1.96
C LEU A 102 1.96 2.82 3.19
N LEU A 103 2.86 2.52 4.14
CA LEU A 103 3.11 3.38 5.30
C LEU A 103 3.55 4.79 4.89
N LYS A 104 4.44 4.91 3.90
CA LYS A 104 4.86 6.22 3.38
C LYS A 104 3.68 7.01 2.81
N GLU A 105 2.79 6.34 2.06
CA GLU A 105 1.60 6.99 1.53
C GLU A 105 0.66 7.45 2.65
N LEU A 106 0.41 6.60 3.65
CA LEU A 106 -0.43 6.94 4.80
C LEU A 106 0.12 8.11 5.63
N ILE A 107 1.44 8.13 5.87
CA ILE A 107 2.12 9.25 6.54
C ILE A 107 1.95 10.53 5.71
N THR A 108 2.15 10.46 4.40
CA THR A 108 1.98 11.61 3.50
C THR A 108 0.56 12.15 3.55
N ILE A 109 -0.45 11.27 3.59
CA ILE A 109 -1.86 11.66 3.73
C ILE A 109 -2.10 12.32 5.09
N GLN A 110 -1.58 11.73 6.17
CA GLN A 110 -1.71 12.26 7.53
C GLN A 110 -1.10 13.66 7.63
N ASP A 111 0.15 13.84 7.17
CA ASP A 111 0.87 15.11 7.18
C ASP A 111 0.13 16.20 6.38
N SER A 112 -0.45 15.83 5.24
CA SER A 112 -1.29 16.72 4.42
C SER A 112 -2.54 17.18 5.17
N VAL A 113 -3.22 16.28 5.88
CA VAL A 113 -4.43 16.63 6.65
C VAL A 113 -4.09 17.55 7.82
N VAL A 114 -3.03 17.25 8.57
CA VAL A 114 -2.56 18.07 9.70
C VAL A 114 -2.21 19.48 9.22
N SER A 115 -1.43 19.59 8.13
CA SER A 115 -1.05 20.90 7.58
C SER A 115 -2.26 21.74 7.14
N ASN A 116 -3.34 21.12 6.65
CA ASN A 116 -4.55 21.84 6.28
C ASN A 116 -5.36 22.31 7.49
N GLN A 117 -5.40 21.52 8.57
CA GLN A 117 -6.05 21.93 9.83
C GLN A 117 -5.33 23.11 10.46
N ASP A 118 -3.99 23.10 10.50
CA ASP A 118 -3.20 24.20 11.04
C ASP A 118 -3.44 25.51 10.28
N ARG A 119 -3.50 25.45 8.94
CA ARG A 119 -3.86 26.61 8.09
C ARG A 119 -5.27 27.15 8.39
N LEU A 120 -6.24 26.27 8.64
CA LEU A 120 -7.61 26.70 8.97
C LEU A 120 -7.68 27.39 10.34
N ILE A 121 -6.89 26.92 11.31
CA ILE A 121 -6.77 27.56 12.63
C ILE A 121 -6.17 28.96 12.48
N GLU A 122 -5.08 29.10 11.71
CA GLU A 122 -4.47 30.41 11.43
C GLU A 122 -5.47 31.37 10.77
N ILE A 123 -6.20 30.93 9.74
CA ILE A 123 -7.22 31.75 9.07
C ILE A 123 -8.31 32.19 10.06
N ASN A 124 -8.84 31.27 10.86
CA ASN A 124 -9.85 31.60 11.86
C ASN A 124 -9.33 32.57 12.92
N HIS A 125 -8.05 32.47 13.30
CA HIS A 125 -7.42 33.42 14.21
C HIS A 125 -7.39 34.84 13.63
N TYR A 126 -7.13 35.00 12.33
CA TYR A 126 -7.14 36.32 11.67
C TYR A 126 -8.55 36.85 11.32
N LEU A 127 -9.56 35.98 11.24
CA LEU A 127 -10.95 36.36 10.99
C LEU A 127 -11.71 36.79 12.24
N GLN A 128 -11.15 36.60 13.44
CA GLN A 128 -11.74 37.17 14.66
C GLN A 128 -11.44 38.67 14.73
N PRO A 129 -12.46 39.54 14.73
CA PRO A 129 -12.23 40.98 14.83
C PRO A 129 -11.58 41.31 16.18
N PRO A 130 -10.65 42.28 16.23
CA PRO A 130 -10.08 42.71 17.50
C PRO A 130 -11.21 43.20 18.41
N VAL A 131 -11.31 42.61 19.60
CA VAL A 131 -12.18 43.12 20.66
C VAL A 131 -11.57 44.44 21.10
N LEU A 132 -12.08 45.55 20.54
CA LEU A 132 -11.78 46.90 20.99
C LEU A 132 -12.40 47.06 22.38
N HIS A 133 -11.55 47.10 23.41
CA HIS A 133 -11.90 47.49 24.78
C HIS A 133 -11.95 49.01 24.93
#